data_AF-A0A2E7PYC9-F1
#
_entry.id   AF-A0A2E7PYC9-F1
#
_cell.length_a   1.000
_cell.length_b   1.000
_cell.length_c   1.000
_cell.angle_alpha   90.00
_cell.angle_beta   90.00
_cell.angle_gamma   90.00
#
_symmetry.space_group_name_H-M   'P 1'
#
loop_
_entity.id
_entity.type
_entity.pdbx_description
1 polymer ?
#
loop_
_entity_poly.entity_id
_entity_poly.type
_entity_poly.pdbx_seq_one_letter_code
_entity_poly.pdbx_strand_id
1 'polypeptide(L)'
;MTKNHLVYALWLTGLFGFANSHDLRGSEIRKSHPPFDWSVNQQQASQAEWILNELTDWRKTRPRGPLKALRVVYFHPSDRPPLKNHLERWNGIMGDMQDFYRSEMERLGYGKVTLTLEKEEGKLKMHQVRGKSKDDGSYTYKSGGKIREEVFASLKEKGIDPNLETILIVCGLSKTEGKKVTIYSPYYGMGANHQRGICFTADMEWLSVEGLKPDPSKTILQVKEHRGYEPFSLGRFNTVYLGGAIHELGHGLSLPHNLATKREALRGTALMGAGNYTYRKEWRKEGKGSFLTHASAVRLLAHPLFGGTVHGSAIANEVDYLDLNATQGNDSIQIRGRIRSSTPILAMIAYNDRENKGQRGYGVNKDYDATTWTSVVSPENEFRIRIGELREGNHEIRLVSVHADGSTTTKRLHYSRNEGNTDLRKMRRQIDNVIAKPPSP
;
A
#
# COMPACT_ATOMS: atom_id res chain seq x y z
N MET A 1 -69.02 -6.91 15.37
CA MET A 1 -69.49 -7.89 16.38
C MET A 1 -68.76 -9.20 16.09
N THR A 2 -67.62 -9.49 16.73
CA THR A 2 -67.47 -10.35 17.94
C THR A 2 -67.91 -11.80 17.68
N LYS A 3 -67.17 -12.89 17.96
CA LYS A 3 -66.08 -13.14 18.94
C LYS A 3 -65.46 -14.54 18.68
N ASN A 4 -64.16 -14.67 19.00
CA ASN A 4 -63.42 -15.76 19.67
C ASN A 4 -63.60 -17.24 19.28
N HIS A 5 -62.49 -17.98 19.08
CA HIS A 5 -61.85 -18.74 20.17
C HIS A 5 -60.44 -19.26 19.83
N LEU A 6 -59.63 -19.26 20.89
CA LEU A 6 -58.26 -19.71 21.08
C LEU A 6 -58.22 -21.25 21.28
N VAL A 7 -57.26 -21.98 20.70
CA VAL A 7 -56.81 -23.29 21.24
C VAL A 7 -55.29 -23.44 21.07
N TYR A 8 -54.66 -23.82 22.18
CA TYR A 8 -53.26 -24.13 22.42
C TYR A 8 -52.75 -25.37 21.67
N ALA A 9 -51.45 -25.37 21.34
CA ALA A 9 -50.66 -26.60 21.26
C ALA A 9 -49.21 -26.32 21.74
N LEU A 10 -48.90 -26.77 22.96
CA LEU A 10 -47.54 -27.15 23.38
C LEU A 10 -47.06 -28.29 22.47
N TRP A 11 -45.75 -28.43 22.22
CA TRP A 11 -44.99 -29.67 22.46
C TRP A 11 -43.47 -29.42 22.29
N LEU A 12 -42.76 -29.73 23.36
CA LEU A 12 -41.37 -30.22 23.51
C LEU A 12 -40.15 -29.33 23.21
N THR A 13 -39.60 -28.84 24.31
CA THR A 13 -38.17 -28.65 24.58
C THR A 13 -37.36 -29.91 24.26
N GLY A 14 -36.52 -29.84 23.22
CA GLY A 14 -35.43 -30.79 22.98
C GLY A 14 -34.10 -30.17 23.39
N LEU A 15 -33.48 -30.71 24.44
CA LEU A 15 -32.05 -30.54 24.71
C LEU A 15 -31.27 -31.03 23.48
N PHE A 16 -30.54 -30.13 22.81
CA PHE A 16 -29.40 -30.53 22.00
C PHE A 16 -28.14 -30.06 22.71
N GLY A 17 -27.39 -31.06 23.18
CA GLY A 17 -26.16 -30.89 23.92
C GLY A 17 -25.10 -30.10 23.14
N PHE A 18 -24.30 -29.36 23.89
CA PHE A 18 -23.04 -28.80 23.46
C PHE A 18 -22.14 -29.94 22.95
N ALA A 19 -22.05 -30.09 21.63
CA ALA A 19 -20.98 -30.85 21.01
C ALA A 19 -19.84 -29.87 20.69
N ASN A 20 -18.73 -30.05 21.40
CA ASN A 20 -17.43 -29.45 21.12
C ASN A 20 -17.09 -29.58 19.63
N SER A 21 -17.14 -28.49 18.87
CA SER A 21 -16.51 -28.42 17.54
C SER A 21 -15.03 -28.02 17.70
N HIS A 22 -14.26 -28.92 18.31
CA HIS A 22 -12.82 -28.93 18.11
C HIS A 22 -12.52 -29.71 16.84
N ASP A 23 -11.79 -29.05 15.94
CA ASP A 23 -11.05 -29.61 14.82
C ASP A 23 -11.82 -30.11 13.58
N LEU A 24 -11.08 -30.06 12.46
CA LEU A 24 -11.38 -30.60 11.12
C LEU A 24 -12.19 -29.69 10.17
N ARG A 25 -11.48 -28.73 9.55
CA ARG A 25 -11.62 -28.43 8.10
C ARG A 25 -10.52 -27.50 7.53
N GLY A 26 -9.25 -27.77 7.86
CA GLY A 26 -8.10 -27.01 7.35
C GLY A 26 -6.97 -27.81 6.69
N SER A 27 -6.96 -29.14 6.81
CA SER A 27 -5.78 -29.95 6.42
C SER A 27 -5.88 -30.67 5.08
N GLU A 28 -7.07 -30.84 4.50
CA GLU A 28 -7.24 -31.74 3.34
C GLU A 28 -7.03 -31.09 1.94
N ILE A 29 -6.77 -29.78 1.86
CA ILE A 29 -6.55 -29.10 0.57
C ILE A 29 -5.05 -28.93 0.21
N ARG A 30 -4.11 -29.33 1.09
CA ARG A 30 -2.66 -29.11 0.89
C ARG A 30 -1.94 -30.22 0.09
N LYS A 31 -2.53 -30.72 -1.01
CA LYS A 31 -1.93 -31.81 -1.82
C LYS A 31 -1.16 -31.36 -3.07
N SER A 32 -1.07 -30.07 -3.39
CA SER A 32 -0.42 -29.59 -4.62
C SER A 32 0.86 -28.76 -4.43
N HIS A 33 1.38 -28.66 -3.21
CA HIS A 33 2.58 -27.85 -2.93
C HIS A 33 3.75 -28.77 -2.54
N PRO A 34 5.00 -28.43 -2.93
CA PRO A 34 6.17 -29.10 -2.37
C PRO A 34 6.14 -29.01 -0.85
N PRO A 35 6.70 -30.01 -0.12
CA PRO A 35 6.74 -29.98 1.32
C PRO A 35 7.42 -28.67 1.79
N PHE A 36 6.84 -28.03 2.80
CA PHE A 36 7.34 -26.75 3.29
C PHE A 36 8.74 -26.91 3.88
N ASP A 37 9.70 -26.14 3.38
CA ASP A 37 11.07 -26.10 3.87
C ASP A 37 11.53 -24.66 4.15
N TRP A 38 11.97 -24.41 5.38
CA TRP A 38 12.54 -23.14 5.80
C TRP A 38 13.86 -22.79 5.12
N SER A 39 14.63 -23.78 4.65
CA SER A 39 15.89 -23.54 3.94
C SER A 39 15.64 -22.92 2.56
N VAL A 40 14.58 -23.35 1.89
CA VAL A 40 14.15 -22.87 0.57
C VAL A 40 13.39 -21.55 0.69
N ASN A 41 12.44 -21.46 1.61
CA ASN A 41 11.55 -20.29 1.77
C ASN A 41 12.20 -19.06 2.44
N GLN A 42 13.53 -19.02 2.50
CA GLN A 42 14.30 -17.80 2.79
C GLN A 42 14.63 -16.98 1.54
N GLN A 43 14.51 -17.59 0.35
CA GLN A 43 14.76 -16.91 -0.92
C GLN A 43 13.50 -16.22 -1.45
N GLN A 44 13.65 -15.00 -1.96
CA GLN A 44 12.53 -14.17 -2.41
C GLN A 44 11.62 -14.88 -3.42
N ALA A 45 12.19 -15.59 -4.40
CA ALA A 45 11.40 -16.29 -5.42
C ALA A 45 10.51 -17.39 -4.82
N SER A 46 11.06 -18.24 -3.95
CA SER A 46 10.30 -19.28 -3.25
C SER A 46 9.24 -18.68 -2.31
N GLN A 47 9.56 -17.57 -1.65
CA GLN A 47 8.58 -16.84 -0.84
C GLN A 47 7.40 -16.35 -1.69
N ALA A 48 7.67 -15.78 -2.87
CA ALA A 48 6.63 -15.29 -3.76
C ALA A 48 5.72 -16.42 -4.25
N GLU A 49 6.29 -17.56 -4.64
CA GLU A 49 5.54 -18.75 -5.03
C GLU A 49 4.63 -19.23 -3.89
N TRP A 50 5.17 -19.39 -2.67
CA TRP A 50 4.39 -19.79 -1.50
C TRP A 50 3.24 -18.83 -1.19
N ILE A 51 3.52 -17.52 -1.16
CA ILE A 51 2.53 -16.47 -0.89
C ILE A 51 1.42 -16.47 -1.94
N LEU A 52 1.79 -16.59 -3.22
CA LEU A 52 0.84 -16.60 -4.33
C LEU A 52 -0.09 -17.81 -4.25
N ASN A 53 0.47 -18.97 -3.90
CA ASN A 53 -0.27 -20.21 -3.74
C ASN A 53 -1.27 -20.15 -2.57
N GLU A 54 -0.84 -19.72 -1.38
CA GLU A 54 -1.72 -19.56 -0.22
C GLU A 54 -2.86 -18.56 -0.51
N LEU A 55 -2.55 -17.45 -1.19
CA LEU A 55 -3.57 -16.48 -1.59
C LEU A 55 -4.54 -17.05 -2.62
N THR A 56 -4.04 -17.81 -3.59
CA THR A 56 -4.86 -18.45 -4.64
C THR A 56 -5.81 -19.47 -4.02
N ASP A 57 -5.32 -20.30 -3.10
CA ASP A 57 -6.13 -21.29 -2.40
C ASP A 57 -7.18 -20.63 -1.51
N TRP A 58 -6.80 -19.59 -0.76
CA TRP A 58 -7.78 -18.83 0.01
C TRP A 58 -8.88 -18.24 -0.88
N ARG A 59 -8.53 -17.64 -2.03
CA ARG A 59 -9.51 -17.06 -2.96
C ARG A 59 -10.48 -18.10 -3.53
N LYS A 60 -10.06 -19.36 -3.76
CA LYS A 60 -10.95 -20.45 -4.20
C LYS A 60 -12.07 -20.72 -3.20
N THR A 61 -11.86 -20.43 -1.90
CA THR A 61 -12.87 -20.62 -0.83
C THR A 61 -13.87 -19.47 -0.71
N ARG A 62 -13.68 -18.38 -1.45
CA ARG A 62 -14.50 -17.16 -1.33
C ARG A 62 -15.44 -17.02 -2.52
N PRO A 63 -16.66 -16.48 -2.31
CA PRO A 63 -17.54 -16.17 -3.43
C PRO A 63 -16.88 -15.13 -4.35
N ARG A 64 -17.18 -15.19 -5.65
CA ARG A 64 -16.76 -14.10 -6.55
C ARG A 64 -17.61 -12.87 -6.27
N GLY A 65 -16.97 -11.72 -6.12
CA GLY A 65 -17.62 -10.42 -5.92
C GLY A 65 -17.27 -9.44 -7.05
N PRO A 66 -17.89 -8.26 -7.09
CA PRO A 66 -17.48 -7.21 -8.01
C PRO A 66 -16.02 -6.82 -7.75
N LEU A 67 -15.26 -6.57 -8.82
CA LEU A 67 -13.88 -6.09 -8.70
C LEU A 67 -13.90 -4.67 -8.13
N LYS A 68 -13.07 -4.42 -7.11
CA LYS A 68 -12.79 -3.05 -6.67
C LYS A 68 -11.95 -2.37 -7.76
N ALA A 69 -12.27 -1.11 -8.07
CA ALA A 69 -11.53 -0.32 -9.04
C ALA A 69 -11.12 1.03 -8.44
N LEU A 70 -9.93 1.52 -8.81
CA LEU A 70 -9.48 2.86 -8.42
C LEU A 70 -10.38 3.90 -9.07
N ARG A 71 -10.93 4.80 -8.25
CA ARG A 71 -11.66 5.97 -8.73
C ARG A 71 -10.66 7.09 -9.02
N VAL A 72 -10.65 7.61 -10.25
CA VAL A 72 -9.85 8.78 -10.61
C VAL A 72 -10.78 9.97 -10.74
N VAL A 73 -10.47 11.04 -10.01
CA VAL A 73 -11.23 12.28 -10.00
C VAL A 73 -10.36 13.39 -10.57
N TYR A 74 -10.90 14.18 -11.50
CA TYR A 74 -10.26 15.40 -11.97
C TYR A 74 -10.92 16.61 -11.35
N PHE A 75 -10.19 17.35 -10.52
CA PHE A 75 -10.67 18.54 -9.84
C PHE A 75 -10.13 19.81 -10.51
N HIS A 76 -11.00 20.77 -10.81
CA HIS A 76 -10.62 22.07 -11.37
C HIS A 76 -11.44 23.20 -10.73
N PRO A 77 -10.96 24.46 -10.72
CA PRO A 77 -11.67 25.55 -10.06
C PRO A 77 -12.88 26.02 -10.88
N SER A 78 -13.74 26.84 -10.28
CA SER A 78 -15.05 27.20 -10.85
C SER A 78 -14.95 28.10 -12.08
N ASP A 79 -13.90 28.87 -12.24
CA ASP A 79 -13.75 29.97 -13.21
C ASP A 79 -12.88 29.64 -14.42
N ARG A 80 -12.38 28.41 -14.54
CA ARG A 80 -11.69 27.95 -15.76
C ARG A 80 -12.00 26.49 -16.09
N PRO A 81 -11.95 26.12 -17.38
CA PRO A 81 -12.10 24.73 -17.80
C PRO A 81 -10.93 23.87 -17.28
N PRO A 82 -11.08 22.52 -17.29
CA PRO A 82 -9.98 21.58 -17.12
C PRO A 82 -8.80 21.88 -18.07
N LEU A 83 -7.60 21.44 -17.69
CA LEU A 83 -6.42 21.62 -18.54
C LEU A 83 -6.58 20.88 -19.87
N LYS A 84 -5.94 21.42 -20.91
CA LYS A 84 -6.01 20.87 -22.26
C LYS A 84 -5.59 19.40 -22.28
N ASN A 85 -6.36 18.59 -22.99
CA ASN A 85 -6.15 17.15 -23.22
C ASN A 85 -5.96 16.32 -21.92
N HIS A 86 -6.46 16.80 -20.77
CA HIS A 86 -6.26 16.11 -19.48
C HIS A 86 -6.73 14.65 -19.48
N LEU A 87 -7.87 14.34 -20.12
CA LEU A 87 -8.38 12.97 -20.21
C LEU A 87 -7.41 12.04 -20.96
N GLU A 88 -6.88 12.49 -22.11
CA GLU A 88 -5.92 11.71 -22.89
C GLU A 88 -4.59 11.53 -22.15
N ARG A 89 -4.07 12.62 -21.58
CA ARG A 89 -2.81 12.60 -20.81
C ARG A 89 -2.91 11.65 -19.62
N TRP A 90 -3.98 11.75 -18.83
CA TRP A 90 -4.17 10.90 -17.65
C TRP A 90 -4.53 9.46 -17.99
N ASN A 91 -5.22 9.20 -19.10
CA ASN A 91 -5.39 7.84 -19.60
C ASN A 91 -4.02 7.19 -19.90
N GLY A 92 -3.12 7.92 -20.57
CA GLY A 92 -1.75 7.45 -20.84
C GLY A 92 -0.90 7.30 -19.57
N ILE A 93 -0.94 8.28 -18.67
CA ILE A 93 -0.21 8.26 -17.39
C ILE A 93 -0.64 7.08 -16.53
N MET A 94 -1.96 6.86 -16.36
CA MET A 94 -2.45 5.72 -15.58
C MET A 94 -2.12 4.38 -16.24
N GLY A 95 -2.06 4.33 -17.58
CA GLY A 95 -1.56 3.18 -18.31
C GLY A 95 -0.09 2.87 -17.97
N ASP A 96 0.80 3.87 -18.01
CA ASP A 96 2.21 3.68 -17.63
C ASP A 96 2.36 3.25 -16.17
N MET A 97 1.55 3.78 -15.25
CA MET A 97 1.55 3.35 -13.85
C MET A 97 1.07 1.89 -13.69
N GLN A 98 0.01 1.47 -14.41
CA GLN A 98 -0.40 0.06 -14.44
C GLN A 98 0.72 -0.84 -14.96
N ASP A 99 1.47 -0.38 -15.97
CA ASP A 99 2.57 -1.11 -16.59
C ASP A 99 3.75 -1.23 -15.65
N PHE A 100 4.09 -0.16 -14.93
CA PHE A 100 5.06 -0.19 -13.85
C PHE A 100 4.69 -1.27 -12.84
N TYR A 101 3.53 -1.16 -12.18
CA TYR A 101 3.11 -2.15 -11.19
C TYR A 101 3.13 -3.57 -11.73
N ARG A 102 2.61 -3.80 -12.94
CA ARG A 102 2.58 -5.11 -13.60
C ARG A 102 3.97 -5.71 -13.78
N SER A 103 4.90 -4.94 -14.34
CA SER A 103 6.28 -5.38 -14.58
C SER A 103 7.04 -5.68 -13.29
N GLU A 104 6.79 -4.87 -12.25
CA GLU A 104 7.43 -5.04 -10.95
C GLU A 104 6.92 -6.29 -10.23
N MET A 105 5.60 -6.54 -10.27
CA MET A 105 4.98 -7.75 -9.74
C MET A 105 5.47 -9.01 -10.47
N GLU A 106 5.55 -8.97 -11.81
CA GLU A 106 6.04 -10.08 -12.62
C GLU A 106 7.49 -10.41 -12.29
N ARG A 107 8.36 -9.39 -12.22
CA ARG A 107 9.78 -9.56 -11.87
C ARG A 107 9.97 -10.12 -10.45
N LEU A 108 9.05 -9.84 -9.54
CA LEU A 108 9.07 -10.37 -8.17
C LEU A 108 8.44 -11.77 -8.05
N GLY A 109 8.01 -12.39 -9.15
CA GLY A 109 7.46 -13.75 -9.15
C GLY A 109 5.97 -13.85 -8.81
N TYR A 110 5.25 -12.72 -8.80
CA TYR A 110 3.81 -12.69 -8.53
C TYR A 110 2.93 -12.72 -9.79
N GLY A 111 3.55 -12.88 -10.97
CA GLY A 111 2.88 -12.80 -12.26
C GLY A 111 2.44 -11.38 -12.65
N LYS A 112 1.66 -11.27 -13.72
CA LYS A 112 1.26 -9.99 -14.34
C LYS A 112 0.10 -9.30 -13.62
N VAL A 113 0.12 -9.27 -12.30
CA VAL A 113 -0.92 -8.61 -11.47
C VAL A 113 -0.72 -7.10 -11.51
N THR A 114 -1.81 -6.34 -11.64
CA THR A 114 -1.75 -4.88 -11.66
C THR A 114 -2.97 -4.23 -11.01
N LEU A 115 -2.86 -2.93 -10.79
CA LEU A 115 -3.91 -2.06 -10.30
C LEU A 115 -5.15 -2.11 -11.22
N THR A 116 -6.32 -2.31 -10.63
CA THR A 116 -7.60 -2.23 -11.34
C THR A 116 -8.06 -0.78 -11.43
N LEU A 117 -8.36 -0.31 -12.64
CA LEU A 117 -8.87 1.04 -12.91
C LEU A 117 -10.34 0.99 -13.30
N GLU A 118 -11.11 1.99 -12.89
CA GLU A 118 -12.46 2.19 -13.45
C GLU A 118 -12.32 2.61 -14.91
N LYS A 119 -13.06 1.93 -15.80
CA LYS A 119 -13.03 2.18 -17.24
C LYS A 119 -14.42 2.44 -17.79
N GLU A 120 -14.47 3.26 -18.83
CA GLU A 120 -15.64 3.54 -19.66
C GLU A 120 -15.19 3.45 -21.11
N GLU A 121 -15.88 2.65 -21.93
CA GLU A 121 -15.52 2.42 -23.35
C GLU A 121 -14.04 2.01 -23.55
N GLY A 122 -13.50 1.23 -22.62
CA GLY A 122 -12.11 0.73 -22.67
C GLY A 122 -11.04 1.75 -22.22
N LYS A 123 -11.41 3.00 -21.94
CA LYS A 123 -10.51 4.07 -21.47
C LYS A 123 -10.70 4.33 -19.98
N LEU A 124 -9.75 5.03 -19.36
CA LEU A 124 -9.88 5.50 -17.98
C LEU A 124 -11.15 6.33 -17.79
N LYS A 125 -12.01 5.94 -16.84
CA LYS A 125 -13.13 6.76 -16.41
C LYS A 125 -12.66 7.79 -15.40
N MET A 126 -12.75 9.07 -15.75
CA MET A 126 -12.38 10.18 -14.88
C MET A 126 -13.63 10.95 -14.43
N HIS A 127 -13.85 10.98 -13.12
CA HIS A 127 -14.93 11.75 -12.52
C HIS A 127 -14.52 13.22 -12.47
N GLN A 128 -15.10 14.06 -13.32
CA GLN A 128 -14.84 15.49 -13.29
C GLN A 128 -15.62 16.17 -12.16
N VAL A 129 -14.94 17.04 -11.42
CA VAL A 129 -15.48 17.84 -10.32
C VAL A 129 -15.06 19.29 -10.52
N ARG A 130 -16.04 20.16 -10.74
CA ARG A 130 -15.87 21.61 -10.75
C ARG A 130 -15.97 22.10 -9.31
N GLY A 131 -14.89 22.70 -8.84
CA GLY A 131 -14.81 23.27 -7.51
C GLY A 131 -15.76 24.45 -7.32
N LYS A 132 -16.03 24.80 -6.06
CA LYS A 132 -16.90 25.93 -5.70
C LYS A 132 -16.19 27.28 -5.81
N SER A 133 -14.89 27.32 -5.55
CA SER A 133 -14.10 28.56 -5.55
C SER A 133 -13.34 28.78 -6.85
N LYS A 134 -12.90 30.02 -7.04
CA LYS A 134 -12.16 30.49 -8.22
C LYS A 134 -10.67 30.18 -8.11
N ASP A 135 -9.94 30.40 -9.19
CA ASP A 135 -8.48 30.27 -9.27
C ASP A 135 -7.73 31.53 -8.79
N ASP A 136 -8.15 32.03 -7.62
CA ASP A 136 -7.75 33.31 -7.03
C ASP A 136 -6.87 33.16 -5.76
N GLY A 137 -6.37 31.94 -5.52
CA GLY A 137 -5.61 31.60 -4.31
C GLY A 137 -6.44 30.95 -3.20
N SER A 138 -7.77 30.79 -3.39
CA SER A 138 -8.64 30.05 -2.47
C SER A 138 -8.36 28.54 -2.44
N TYR A 139 -7.71 27.99 -3.46
CA TYR A 139 -7.11 26.67 -3.47
C TYR A 139 -5.58 26.78 -3.44
N THR A 140 -4.96 26.10 -2.47
CA THR A 140 -3.52 26.04 -2.25
C THR A 140 -3.08 24.62 -1.94
N TYR A 141 -1.79 24.39 -1.76
CA TYR A 141 -1.26 23.08 -1.38
C TYR A 141 -1.79 22.58 -0.02
N LYS A 142 -2.34 23.48 0.81
CA LYS A 142 -2.99 23.16 2.09
C LYS A 142 -4.49 22.86 1.96
N SER A 143 -5.09 23.05 0.79
CA SER A 143 -6.54 22.97 0.59
C SER A 143 -7.06 21.54 0.37
N GLY A 144 -6.27 20.49 0.63
CA GLY A 144 -6.71 19.11 0.37
C GLY A 144 -7.95 18.68 1.17
N GLY A 145 -8.15 19.22 2.39
CA GLY A 145 -9.40 19.00 3.15
C GLY A 145 -10.63 19.54 2.41
N LYS A 146 -10.56 20.82 1.98
CA LYS A 146 -11.61 21.48 1.20
C LYS A 146 -11.90 20.75 -0.12
N ILE A 147 -10.86 20.39 -0.86
CA ILE A 147 -11.00 19.66 -2.14
C ILE A 147 -11.62 18.28 -1.89
N ARG A 148 -11.19 17.56 -0.85
CA ARG A 148 -11.77 16.27 -0.47
C ARG A 148 -13.27 16.38 -0.24
N GLU A 149 -13.72 17.39 0.51
CA GLU A 149 -15.15 17.59 0.81
C GLU A 149 -15.98 17.79 -0.46
N GLU A 150 -15.51 18.65 -1.37
CA GLU A 150 -16.19 18.92 -2.65
C GLU A 150 -16.23 17.68 -3.55
N VAL A 151 -15.12 16.94 -3.63
CA VAL A 151 -15.05 15.65 -4.36
C VAL A 151 -15.99 14.63 -3.75
N PHE A 152 -16.02 14.50 -2.43
CA PHE A 152 -16.86 13.54 -1.73
C PHE A 152 -18.35 13.83 -1.94
N ALA A 153 -18.74 15.11 -1.92
CA ALA A 153 -20.11 15.50 -2.24
C ALA A 153 -20.49 15.09 -3.68
N SER A 154 -19.63 15.40 -4.66
CA SER A 154 -19.89 15.07 -6.07
C SER A 154 -19.96 13.56 -6.34
N LEU A 155 -19.12 12.76 -5.68
CA LEU A 155 -19.18 11.29 -5.81
C LEU A 155 -20.47 10.71 -5.21
N LYS A 156 -20.92 11.24 -4.07
CA LYS A 156 -22.18 10.81 -3.43
C LYS A 156 -23.40 11.09 -4.31
N GLU A 157 -23.44 12.22 -5.00
CA GLU A 157 -24.50 12.55 -5.97
C GLU A 157 -24.56 11.54 -7.12
N LYS A 158 -23.43 10.88 -7.43
CA LYS A 158 -23.33 9.81 -8.43
C LYS A 158 -23.57 8.40 -7.84
N GLY A 159 -24.01 8.31 -6.59
CA GLY A 159 -24.26 7.04 -5.90
C GLY A 159 -23.00 6.28 -5.48
N ILE A 160 -21.83 6.93 -5.48
CA ILE A 160 -20.56 6.33 -5.04
C ILE A 160 -20.34 6.75 -3.58
N ASP A 161 -20.16 5.79 -2.66
CA ASP A 161 -19.72 6.11 -1.29
C ASP A 161 -18.20 6.26 -1.25
N PRO A 162 -17.67 7.50 -1.17
CA PRO A 162 -16.24 7.74 -1.22
C PRO A 162 -15.50 7.21 0.04
N ASN A 163 -16.20 6.88 1.12
CA ASN A 163 -15.56 6.34 2.33
C ASN A 163 -15.15 4.88 2.18
N LEU A 164 -15.70 4.20 1.19
CA LEU A 164 -15.40 2.81 0.87
C LEU A 164 -14.46 2.70 -0.33
N GLU A 165 -13.89 3.81 -0.81
CA GLU A 165 -13.12 3.84 -2.05
C GLU A 165 -11.68 4.29 -1.86
N THR A 166 -10.82 3.77 -2.74
CA THR A 166 -9.51 4.38 -2.98
C THR A 166 -9.69 5.38 -4.13
N ILE A 167 -9.28 6.63 -3.89
CA ILE A 167 -9.53 7.75 -4.78
C ILE A 167 -8.20 8.46 -5.09
N LEU A 168 -7.87 8.54 -6.38
CA LEU A 168 -6.83 9.43 -6.88
C LEU A 168 -7.46 10.75 -7.32
N ILE A 169 -7.13 11.83 -6.64
CA ILE A 169 -7.59 13.18 -6.95
C ILE A 169 -6.48 13.91 -7.72
N VAL A 170 -6.73 14.12 -9.00
CA VAL A 170 -5.89 14.86 -9.93
C VAL A 170 -6.32 16.33 -9.91
N CYS A 171 -5.48 17.19 -9.34
CA CYS A 171 -5.76 18.62 -9.23
C CYS A 171 -5.26 19.37 -10.47
N GLY A 172 -6.19 19.78 -11.34
CA GLY A 172 -5.98 20.70 -12.46
C GLY A 172 -5.84 22.16 -12.02
N LEU A 173 -4.99 22.41 -11.03
CA LEU A 173 -4.80 23.72 -10.42
C LEU A 173 -3.54 24.42 -10.94
N SER A 174 -2.68 23.82 -11.75
CA SER A 174 -1.47 24.52 -12.21
C SER A 174 -1.76 25.66 -13.20
N LYS A 175 -0.82 26.59 -13.34
CA LYS A 175 -0.80 27.61 -14.39
C LYS A 175 0.42 27.39 -15.28
N THR A 176 0.22 27.40 -16.60
CA THR A 176 1.30 27.25 -17.58
C THR A 176 1.31 28.44 -18.53
N GLU A 177 2.46 29.10 -18.64
CA GLU A 177 2.70 30.23 -19.55
C GLU A 177 3.96 29.91 -20.37
N GLY A 178 3.77 29.31 -21.54
CA GLY A 178 4.88 28.78 -22.33
C GLY A 178 5.68 27.73 -21.55
N LYS A 179 6.96 28.03 -21.25
CA LYS A 179 7.85 27.16 -20.47
C LYS A 179 7.84 27.44 -18.97
N LYS A 180 6.99 28.34 -18.48
CA LYS A 180 6.82 28.62 -17.04
C LYS A 180 5.63 27.84 -16.49
N VAL A 181 5.83 27.08 -15.43
CA VAL A 181 4.81 26.26 -14.77
C VAL A 181 4.74 26.64 -13.30
N THR A 182 3.56 27.01 -12.82
CA THR A 182 3.28 27.28 -11.39
C THR A 182 2.33 26.24 -10.83
N ILE A 183 2.68 25.65 -9.68
CA ILE A 183 1.96 24.53 -9.06
C ILE A 183 1.62 24.87 -7.62
N TYR A 184 0.36 24.67 -7.26
CA TYR A 184 -0.16 24.91 -5.90
C TYR A 184 -1.21 23.86 -5.50
N SER A 185 -1.19 22.70 -6.16
CA SER A 185 -2.03 21.55 -5.79
C SER A 185 -1.53 20.91 -4.50
N PRO A 186 -2.42 20.38 -3.64
CA PRO A 186 -2.05 19.38 -2.65
C PRO A 186 -1.37 18.19 -3.32
N TYR A 187 -0.38 17.60 -2.65
CA TYR A 187 0.42 16.52 -3.21
C TYR A 187 0.86 15.58 -2.08
N TYR A 188 0.00 14.62 -1.74
CA TYR A 188 0.23 13.66 -0.67
C TYR A 188 -0.83 12.55 -0.67
N GLY A 189 -0.49 11.37 -0.15
CA GLY A 189 -1.41 10.30 0.21
C GLY A 189 -1.84 10.32 1.68
N MET A 190 -3.07 9.89 1.99
CA MET A 190 -3.57 9.84 3.36
C MET A 190 -4.71 8.84 3.59
N GLY A 191 -4.93 8.50 4.86
CA GLY A 191 -6.13 7.83 5.35
C GLY A 191 -6.36 6.43 4.78
N ALA A 192 -5.30 5.76 4.34
CA ALA A 192 -5.40 4.53 3.57
C ALA A 192 -5.33 3.25 4.42
N ASN A 193 -6.20 2.31 4.10
CA ASN A 193 -6.15 0.91 4.50
C ASN A 193 -6.46 0.03 3.27
N HIS A 194 -6.79 -1.24 3.45
CA HIS A 194 -7.11 -2.15 2.34
C HIS A 194 -8.42 -1.82 1.60
N GLN A 195 -9.32 -1.04 2.21
CA GLN A 195 -10.64 -0.73 1.65
C GLN A 195 -10.71 0.67 1.03
N ARG A 196 -9.94 1.62 1.56
CA ARG A 196 -10.02 3.02 1.17
C ARG A 196 -8.66 3.69 1.20
N GLY A 197 -8.54 4.82 0.53
CA GLY A 197 -7.38 5.68 0.60
C GLY A 197 -7.55 6.91 -0.28
N ILE A 198 -6.83 7.98 0.02
CA ILE A 198 -6.83 9.18 -0.82
C ILE A 198 -5.41 9.51 -1.21
N CYS A 199 -5.24 9.85 -2.49
CA CYS A 199 -4.01 10.40 -3.03
C CYS A 199 -4.33 11.70 -3.75
N PHE A 200 -3.63 12.78 -3.43
CA PHE A 200 -3.64 14.01 -4.20
C PHE A 200 -2.41 14.08 -5.09
N THR A 201 -2.64 14.50 -6.34
CA THR A 201 -1.56 14.83 -7.28
C THR A 201 -1.93 16.08 -8.08
N ALA A 202 -0.99 16.57 -8.88
CA ALA A 202 -1.15 17.76 -9.70
C ALA A 202 -1.17 17.40 -11.19
N ASP A 203 -1.98 18.13 -11.95
CA ASP A 203 -1.93 18.11 -13.40
C ASP A 203 -1.29 19.39 -13.95
N MET A 204 -0.47 19.24 -14.99
CA MET A 204 0.23 20.33 -15.68
C MET A 204 0.25 20.06 -17.18
N GLU A 205 0.21 21.10 -18.02
CA GLU A 205 0.15 20.92 -19.48
C GLU A 205 1.38 20.18 -20.05
N TRP A 206 2.55 20.37 -19.44
CA TRP A 206 3.80 19.68 -19.81
C TRP A 206 3.90 18.24 -19.25
N LEU A 207 2.94 17.80 -18.43
CA LEU A 207 2.95 16.49 -17.79
C LEU A 207 2.46 15.41 -18.76
N SER A 208 3.34 14.48 -19.14
CA SER A 208 3.06 13.40 -20.09
C SER A 208 4.04 12.24 -19.96
N VAL A 209 3.62 11.05 -20.39
CA VAL A 209 4.50 9.87 -20.46
C VAL A 209 5.63 10.09 -21.48
N GLU A 210 5.35 10.74 -22.62
CA GLU A 210 6.39 11.09 -23.60
C GLU A 210 7.47 12.00 -23.01
N GLY A 211 7.11 12.91 -22.11
CA GLY A 211 8.06 13.74 -21.40
C GLY A 211 9.03 12.98 -20.47
N LEU A 212 8.79 11.69 -20.21
CA LEU A 212 9.74 10.80 -19.50
C LEU A 212 10.81 10.22 -20.44
N LYS A 213 10.65 10.29 -21.75
CA LYS A 213 11.60 9.73 -22.72
C LYS A 213 12.75 10.70 -23.00
N PRO A 214 13.82 10.27 -23.69
CA PRO A 214 14.88 11.19 -24.12
C PRO A 214 14.30 12.37 -24.90
N ASP A 215 14.75 13.58 -24.57
CA ASP A 215 14.30 14.82 -25.20
C ASP A 215 15.42 15.44 -26.05
N PRO A 216 15.42 15.22 -27.38
CA PRO A 216 16.41 15.81 -28.28
C PRO A 216 16.41 17.34 -28.28
N SER A 217 15.27 17.96 -27.95
CA SER A 217 15.13 19.43 -27.92
C SER A 217 15.78 20.06 -26.70
N LYS A 218 16.17 19.26 -25.69
CA LYS A 218 16.74 19.71 -24.41
C LYS A 218 15.89 20.81 -23.76
N THR A 219 14.57 20.62 -23.74
CA THR A 219 13.63 21.58 -23.21
C THR A 219 13.86 21.79 -21.71
N ILE A 220 13.99 23.07 -21.33
CA ILE A 220 14.07 23.53 -19.95
C ILE A 220 12.78 24.28 -19.60
N LEU A 221 12.13 23.86 -18.52
CA LEU A 221 10.98 24.50 -17.91
C LEU A 221 11.42 25.31 -16.69
N GLN A 222 10.76 26.43 -16.44
CA GLN A 222 10.87 27.19 -15.20
C GLN A 222 9.71 26.79 -14.30
N VAL A 223 10.00 26.13 -13.19
CA VAL A 223 8.99 25.53 -12.32
C VAL A 223 8.93 26.27 -11.00
N LYS A 224 7.73 26.68 -10.60
CA LYS A 224 7.47 27.34 -9.33
C LYS A 224 6.47 26.52 -8.53
N GLU A 225 6.91 26.03 -7.38
CA GLU A 225 6.04 25.43 -6.37
C GLU A 225 5.84 26.42 -5.21
N HIS A 226 6.39 26.12 -4.03
CA HIS A 226 6.35 26.92 -2.82
C HIS A 226 7.52 27.91 -2.69
N ARG A 227 8.48 27.87 -3.62
CA ARG A 227 9.68 28.73 -3.67
C ARG A 227 9.67 29.61 -4.93
N GLY A 228 10.81 30.21 -5.27
CA GLY A 228 11.01 30.88 -6.57
C GLY A 228 10.99 29.89 -7.75
N TYR A 229 11.11 30.43 -8.95
CA TYR A 229 11.26 29.60 -10.16
C TYR A 229 12.62 28.90 -10.17
N GLU A 230 12.61 27.61 -10.50
CA GLU A 230 13.81 26.79 -10.68
C GLU A 230 13.81 26.10 -12.06
N PRO A 231 14.98 25.96 -12.71
CA PRO A 231 15.09 25.30 -14.01
C PRO A 231 15.01 23.77 -13.88
N PHE A 232 14.11 23.17 -14.63
CA PHE A 232 13.95 21.71 -14.75
C PHE A 232 14.09 21.29 -16.21
N SER A 233 14.87 20.25 -16.50
CA SER A 233 14.73 19.58 -17.80
C SER A 233 13.35 18.92 -17.92
N LEU A 234 12.84 18.74 -19.14
CA LEU A 234 11.55 18.08 -19.37
C LEU A 234 11.50 16.68 -18.73
N GLY A 235 12.58 15.91 -18.85
CA GLY A 235 12.72 14.59 -18.22
C GLY A 235 12.69 14.64 -16.70
N ARG A 236 13.39 15.61 -16.08
CA ARG A 236 13.35 15.82 -14.61
C ARG A 236 11.94 16.22 -14.16
N PHE A 237 11.30 17.16 -14.86
CA PHE A 237 9.94 17.59 -14.58
C PHE A 237 8.97 16.41 -14.55
N ASN A 238 8.91 15.62 -15.62
CA ASN A 238 8.01 14.49 -15.68
C ASN A 238 8.39 13.38 -14.68
N THR A 239 9.68 13.14 -14.43
CA THR A 239 10.13 12.18 -13.40
C THR A 239 9.61 12.59 -12.04
N VAL A 240 9.79 13.85 -11.63
CA VAL A 240 9.38 14.34 -10.30
C VAL A 240 7.88 14.25 -10.12
N TYR A 241 7.09 14.69 -11.10
CA TYR A 241 5.64 14.79 -10.93
C TYR A 241 4.85 13.54 -11.31
N LEU A 242 5.35 12.68 -12.20
CA LEU A 242 4.73 11.36 -12.43
C LEU A 242 5.24 10.35 -11.41
N GLY A 243 6.53 10.41 -11.04
CA GLY A 243 7.11 9.62 -9.97
C GLY A 243 6.51 9.97 -8.61
N GLY A 244 6.25 11.24 -8.34
CA GLY A 244 5.46 11.65 -7.18
C GLY A 244 4.05 11.06 -7.22
N ALA A 245 3.38 11.07 -8.37
CA ALA A 245 1.97 10.68 -8.45
C ALA A 245 1.80 9.19 -8.14
N ILE A 246 2.70 8.35 -8.66
CA ILE A 246 2.70 6.91 -8.35
C ILE A 246 3.18 6.61 -6.93
N HIS A 247 4.05 7.44 -6.34
CA HIS A 247 4.43 7.33 -4.92
C HIS A 247 3.24 7.64 -4.00
N GLU A 248 2.55 8.77 -4.22
CA GLU A 248 1.37 9.14 -3.45
C GLU A 248 0.21 8.15 -3.66
N LEU A 249 0.08 7.60 -4.87
CA LEU A 249 -0.84 6.50 -5.14
C LEU A 249 -0.46 5.27 -4.33
N GLY A 250 0.83 4.96 -4.20
CA GLY A 250 1.32 3.92 -3.29
C GLY A 250 0.84 4.12 -1.85
N HIS A 251 0.89 5.35 -1.32
CA HIS A 251 0.29 5.67 -0.03
C HIS A 251 -1.23 5.49 -0.02
N GLY A 252 -1.93 5.89 -1.09
CA GLY A 252 -3.36 5.62 -1.29
C GLY A 252 -3.71 4.13 -1.32
N LEU A 253 -2.77 3.28 -1.69
CA LEU A 253 -2.81 1.81 -1.66
C LEU A 253 -2.29 1.23 -0.32
N SER A 254 -2.24 2.08 0.70
CA SER A 254 -1.80 1.77 2.06
C SER A 254 -0.32 1.38 2.19
N LEU A 255 0.53 1.64 1.20
CA LEU A 255 1.98 1.38 1.33
C LEU A 255 2.65 2.44 2.23
N PRO A 256 3.49 2.06 3.20
CA PRO A 256 4.28 3.00 3.97
C PRO A 256 5.59 3.29 3.23
N HIS A 257 6.39 4.22 3.73
CA HIS A 257 7.75 4.36 3.22
C HIS A 257 8.59 3.13 3.50
N ASN A 258 9.59 2.91 2.66
CA ASN A 258 10.64 1.94 2.91
C ASN A 258 11.96 2.33 2.24
N LEU A 259 13.01 1.65 2.69
CA LEU A 259 14.32 1.64 2.09
C LEU A 259 14.61 0.25 1.53
N ALA A 260 15.17 0.22 0.33
CA ALA A 260 15.72 -0.98 -0.25
C ALA A 260 16.83 -1.55 0.65
N THR A 261 16.86 -2.86 0.86
CA THR A 261 18.08 -3.53 1.35
C THR A 261 19.22 -3.32 0.35
N LYS A 262 20.48 -3.52 0.75
CA LYS A 262 21.65 -3.42 -0.16
C LYS A 262 21.47 -4.30 -1.39
N ARG A 263 20.92 -5.51 -1.22
CA ARG A 263 20.64 -6.43 -2.33
C ARG A 263 19.56 -5.90 -3.26
N GLU A 264 18.48 -5.35 -2.74
CA GLU A 264 17.39 -4.80 -3.56
C GLU A 264 17.80 -3.52 -4.28
N ALA A 265 18.65 -2.68 -3.66
CA ALA A 265 19.16 -1.43 -4.23
C ALA A 265 19.99 -1.63 -5.50
N LEU A 266 20.46 -2.86 -5.77
CA LEU A 266 21.07 -3.21 -7.06
C LEU A 266 20.12 -2.98 -8.24
N ARG A 267 18.81 -2.95 -8.02
CA ARG A 267 17.76 -2.72 -9.03
C ARG A 267 17.44 -1.25 -9.28
N GLY A 268 17.90 -0.33 -8.43
CA GLY A 268 17.57 1.09 -8.50
C GLY A 268 17.09 1.62 -7.17
N THR A 269 16.06 2.47 -7.18
CA THR A 269 15.53 3.10 -5.96
C THR A 269 14.14 2.59 -5.65
N ALA A 270 13.89 2.19 -4.39
CA ALA A 270 12.56 1.78 -3.97
C ALA A 270 11.55 2.90 -4.21
N LEU A 271 10.40 2.59 -4.83
CA LEU A 271 9.36 3.57 -5.17
C LEU A 271 8.92 4.35 -3.92
N MET A 272 8.60 3.61 -2.86
CA MET A 272 8.16 4.16 -1.57
C MET A 272 9.31 4.69 -0.70
N GLY A 273 10.53 4.73 -1.23
CA GLY A 273 11.65 5.49 -0.66
C GLY A 273 11.77 6.82 -1.39
N ALA A 274 12.92 7.05 -2.03
CA ALA A 274 13.16 8.21 -2.89
C ALA A 274 12.83 7.97 -4.38
N GLY A 275 12.04 6.93 -4.69
CA GLY A 275 11.79 6.51 -6.06
C GLY A 275 10.95 7.50 -6.87
N ASN A 276 10.19 8.37 -6.22
CA ASN A 276 9.54 9.50 -6.89
C ASN A 276 10.52 10.38 -7.69
N TYR A 277 11.80 10.46 -7.27
CA TYR A 277 12.85 11.20 -7.98
C TYR A 277 13.62 10.37 -9.02
N THR A 278 13.29 9.09 -9.18
CA THR A 278 13.99 8.20 -10.12
C THR A 278 13.07 7.49 -11.11
N TYR A 279 11.76 7.73 -11.04
CA TYR A 279 10.77 7.11 -11.89
C TYR A 279 11.11 7.25 -13.39
N ARG A 280 11.18 6.10 -14.08
CA ARG A 280 11.53 5.98 -15.51
C ARG A 280 12.85 6.61 -15.95
N LYS A 281 13.79 6.88 -15.03
CA LYS A 281 15.14 7.38 -15.40
C LYS A 281 15.92 6.41 -16.30
N GLU A 282 15.60 5.12 -16.23
CA GLU A 282 16.20 4.09 -17.07
C GLU A 282 15.90 4.30 -18.56
N TRP A 283 14.76 4.90 -18.92
CA TRP A 283 14.41 5.23 -20.31
C TRP A 283 15.34 6.28 -20.93
N ARG A 284 15.98 7.10 -20.09
CA ARG A 284 16.93 8.14 -20.48
C ARG A 284 18.38 7.81 -20.17
N LYS A 285 18.66 6.61 -19.64
CA LYS A 285 19.99 6.20 -19.14
C LYS A 285 20.55 7.16 -18.06
N GLU A 286 19.67 7.80 -17.28
CA GLU A 286 20.01 8.73 -16.19
C GLU A 286 20.04 8.06 -14.81
N GLY A 287 20.04 6.72 -14.79
CA GLY A 287 19.98 5.90 -13.58
C GLY A 287 19.24 4.60 -13.85
N LYS A 288 19.11 3.76 -12.82
CA LYS A 288 18.45 2.44 -12.91
C LYS A 288 16.92 2.49 -12.84
N GLY A 289 16.35 3.66 -12.53
CA GLY A 289 14.91 3.79 -12.35
C GLY A 289 14.44 3.54 -10.92
N SER A 290 13.11 3.44 -10.79
CA SER A 290 12.44 3.05 -9.55
C SER A 290 12.00 1.60 -9.61
N PHE A 291 11.80 0.99 -8.45
CA PHE A 291 11.31 -0.38 -8.36
C PHE A 291 10.45 -0.61 -7.10
N LEU A 292 9.66 -1.68 -7.03
CA LEU A 292 8.96 -2.13 -5.82
C LEU A 292 9.81 -3.08 -4.97
N THR A 293 9.90 -2.82 -3.67
CA THR A 293 10.46 -3.80 -2.72
C THR A 293 9.55 -5.02 -2.62
N HIS A 294 10.13 -6.14 -2.18
CA HIS A 294 9.36 -7.37 -1.99
C HIS A 294 8.19 -7.14 -1.01
N ALA A 295 8.43 -6.40 0.08
CA ALA A 295 7.43 -6.04 1.06
C ALA A 295 6.27 -5.22 0.47
N SER A 296 6.56 -4.21 -0.37
CA SER A 296 5.51 -3.44 -1.04
C SER A 296 4.67 -4.31 -1.98
N ALA A 297 5.31 -5.21 -2.74
CA ALA A 297 4.60 -6.10 -3.66
C ALA A 297 3.66 -7.07 -2.94
N VAL A 298 4.07 -7.65 -1.81
CA VAL A 298 3.21 -8.52 -0.98
C VAL A 298 1.96 -7.77 -0.51
N ARG A 299 2.12 -6.53 -0.05
CA ARG A 299 0.99 -5.69 0.36
C ARG A 299 0.04 -5.38 -0.80
N LEU A 300 0.59 -5.07 -1.98
CA LEU A 300 -0.22 -4.82 -3.17
C LEU A 300 -0.94 -6.08 -3.64
N LEU A 301 -0.29 -7.24 -3.65
CA LEU A 301 -0.87 -8.52 -4.09
C LEU A 301 -2.17 -8.86 -3.33
N ALA A 302 -2.16 -8.61 -2.02
CA ALA A 302 -3.30 -8.83 -1.14
C ALA A 302 -4.35 -7.71 -1.25
N HIS A 303 -3.96 -6.51 -1.68
CA HIS A 303 -4.85 -5.36 -1.77
C HIS A 303 -6.01 -5.61 -2.74
N PRO A 304 -7.27 -5.32 -2.38
CA PRO A 304 -8.46 -5.57 -3.24
C PRO A 304 -8.38 -4.98 -4.65
N LEU A 305 -7.68 -3.86 -4.84
CA LEU A 305 -7.45 -3.25 -6.16
C LEU A 305 -6.52 -4.05 -7.10
N PHE A 306 -5.75 -4.99 -6.59
CA PHE A 306 -4.90 -5.91 -7.37
C PHE A 306 -5.48 -7.33 -7.34
N GLY A 307 -6.18 -7.66 -6.26
CA GLY A 307 -6.70 -8.99 -5.96
C GLY A 307 -8.13 -9.28 -6.38
N GLY A 308 -8.90 -8.25 -6.74
CA GLY A 308 -10.22 -8.38 -7.37
C GLY A 308 -11.40 -8.76 -6.48
N THR A 309 -11.23 -8.96 -5.17
CA THR A 309 -12.37 -9.32 -4.30
C THR A 309 -12.62 -8.27 -3.21
N VAL A 310 -13.87 -7.79 -3.14
CA VAL A 310 -14.36 -6.83 -2.12
C VAL A 310 -14.68 -7.51 -0.78
N HIS A 311 -14.48 -8.82 -0.64
CA HIS A 311 -14.92 -9.59 0.54
C HIS A 311 -14.05 -9.42 1.79
N GLY A 312 -13.21 -8.39 1.85
CA GLY A 312 -12.51 -8.04 3.08
C GLY A 312 -13.47 -7.42 4.08
N SER A 313 -13.47 -7.95 5.30
CA SER A 313 -14.23 -7.34 6.41
C SER A 313 -13.76 -5.89 6.63
N ALA A 314 -14.70 -4.99 6.92
CA ALA A 314 -14.38 -3.65 7.42
C ALA A 314 -13.80 -3.68 8.84
N ILE A 315 -13.98 -4.80 9.54
CA ILE A 315 -13.42 -5.04 10.86
C ILE A 315 -11.96 -5.46 10.67
N ALA A 316 -11.07 -4.78 11.39
CA ALA A 316 -9.66 -5.15 11.41
C ALA A 316 -9.52 -6.59 11.92
N ASN A 317 -8.77 -7.42 11.20
CA ASN A 317 -8.43 -8.74 11.68
C ASN A 317 -7.61 -8.62 12.97
N GLU A 318 -7.85 -9.51 13.92
CA GLU A 318 -7.00 -9.68 15.08
C GLU A 318 -5.99 -10.80 14.82
N VAL A 319 -4.82 -10.68 15.46
CA VAL A 319 -3.76 -11.69 15.40
C VAL A 319 -3.35 -12.03 16.82
N ASP A 320 -3.58 -13.28 17.18
CA ASP A 320 -3.05 -13.88 18.40
C ASP A 320 -1.62 -14.33 18.13
N TYR A 321 -0.67 -13.86 18.93
CA TYR A 321 0.69 -14.38 18.94
C TYR A 321 0.76 -15.48 20.00
N LEU A 322 0.78 -16.75 19.58
CA LEU A 322 0.84 -17.91 20.47
C LEU A 322 2.24 -18.09 21.07
N ASP A 323 3.25 -17.75 20.28
CA ASP A 323 4.62 -17.57 20.74
C ASP A 323 5.29 -16.48 19.88
N LEU A 324 6.27 -15.80 20.48
CA LEU A 324 7.07 -14.77 19.81
C LEU A 324 8.40 -14.66 20.54
N ASN A 325 9.50 -14.62 19.80
CA ASN A 325 10.84 -14.48 20.36
C ASN A 325 11.74 -13.68 19.42
N ALA A 326 12.69 -12.96 20.00
CA ALA A 326 13.75 -12.27 19.29
C ALA A 326 15.13 -12.61 19.86
N THR A 327 16.01 -13.10 19.00
CA THR A 327 17.38 -13.44 19.34
C THR A 327 18.36 -12.69 18.45
N GLN A 328 19.56 -12.45 18.99
CA GLN A 328 20.66 -11.89 18.22
C GLN A 328 21.34 -13.04 17.46
N GLY A 329 21.55 -12.86 16.16
CA GLY A 329 22.45 -13.68 15.36
C GLY A 329 23.70 -12.89 14.97
N ASN A 330 24.58 -13.50 14.17
CA ASN A 330 25.73 -12.80 13.60
C ASN A 330 25.23 -11.64 12.73
N ASP A 331 25.49 -10.41 13.20
CA ASP A 331 25.08 -9.13 12.63
C ASP A 331 23.61 -9.08 12.16
N SER A 332 22.72 -9.69 12.95
CA SER A 332 21.31 -9.79 12.60
C SER A 332 20.43 -9.97 13.82
N ILE A 333 19.15 -9.66 13.67
CA ILE A 333 18.09 -10.00 14.63
C ILE A 333 17.22 -11.08 13.98
N GLN A 334 16.99 -12.17 14.70
CA GLN A 334 16.07 -13.25 14.32
C GLN A 334 14.79 -13.07 15.11
N ILE A 335 13.67 -12.85 14.41
CA ILE A 335 12.34 -12.84 15.02
C ILE A 335 11.61 -14.08 14.55
N ARG A 336 11.12 -14.87 15.50
CA ARG A 336 10.31 -16.07 15.22
C ARG A 336 9.05 -16.01 16.05
N GLY A 337 7.96 -16.55 15.51
CA GLY A 337 6.75 -16.70 16.27
C GLY A 337 5.75 -17.57 15.56
N ARG A 338 4.68 -17.90 16.27
CA ARG A 338 3.52 -18.64 15.78
C ARG A 338 2.27 -17.83 16.04
N ILE A 339 1.44 -17.72 15.02
CA ILE A 339 0.31 -16.80 14.99
C ILE A 339 -0.99 -17.53 14.72
N ARG A 340 -2.11 -16.92 15.10
CA ARG A 340 -3.45 -17.37 14.75
C ARG A 340 -4.30 -16.15 14.38
N SER A 341 -5.09 -16.30 13.32
CA SER A 341 -6.07 -15.31 12.89
C SER A 341 -7.23 -15.99 12.17
N SER A 342 -8.41 -15.36 12.20
CA SER A 342 -9.59 -15.82 11.48
C SER A 342 -9.45 -15.66 9.96
N THR A 343 -8.68 -14.66 9.52
CA THR A 343 -8.30 -14.46 8.12
C THR A 343 -6.84 -14.89 7.93
N PRO A 344 -6.55 -15.80 6.99
CA PRO A 344 -5.19 -16.27 6.76
C PRO A 344 -4.18 -15.13 6.56
N ILE A 345 -3.01 -15.30 7.15
CA ILE A 345 -1.89 -14.37 7.04
C ILE A 345 -0.97 -14.92 5.97
N LEU A 346 -0.78 -14.17 4.89
CA LEU A 346 0.05 -14.58 3.75
C LEU A 346 1.54 -14.45 4.08
N ALA A 347 1.89 -13.39 4.80
CA ALA A 347 3.26 -13.05 5.09
C ALA A 347 3.37 -12.17 6.34
N MET A 348 4.55 -12.21 6.93
CA MET A 348 5.00 -11.27 7.95
C MET A 348 6.08 -10.36 7.37
N ILE A 349 5.98 -9.06 7.63
CA ILE A 349 6.95 -8.06 7.18
C ILE A 349 7.50 -7.32 8.39
N ALA A 350 8.82 -7.24 8.53
CA ALA A 350 9.48 -6.35 9.47
C ALA A 350 9.98 -5.11 8.72
N TYR A 351 9.47 -3.93 9.10
CA TYR A 351 10.06 -2.64 8.73
C TYR A 351 11.02 -2.23 9.85
N ASN A 352 12.32 -2.27 9.58
CA ASN A 352 13.36 -1.90 10.54
C ASN A 352 13.77 -0.44 10.36
N ASP A 353 13.16 0.43 11.17
CA ASP A 353 13.30 1.88 11.10
C ASP A 353 14.26 2.40 12.17
N ARG A 354 15.15 3.34 11.79
CA ARG A 354 16.13 3.92 12.71
C ARG A 354 15.66 5.29 13.14
N GLU A 355 15.84 5.62 14.41
CA GLU A 355 15.63 6.99 14.87
C GLU A 355 16.65 7.93 14.21
N ASN A 356 16.19 8.86 13.37
CA ASN A 356 17.07 9.82 12.72
C ASN A 356 17.67 10.81 13.74
N LYS A 357 18.88 11.31 13.46
CA LYS A 357 19.56 12.25 14.37
C LYS A 357 18.72 13.52 14.54
N GLY A 358 18.38 13.88 15.78
CA GLY A 358 17.53 15.04 16.10
C GLY A 358 16.03 14.79 15.98
N GLN A 359 15.62 13.57 15.59
CA GLN A 359 14.22 13.15 15.62
C GLN A 359 13.79 12.88 17.07
N ARG A 360 12.59 13.33 17.44
CA ARG A 360 11.87 12.86 18.62
C ARG A 360 10.84 11.82 18.18
N GLY A 361 11.11 10.54 18.41
CA GLY A 361 10.19 9.42 18.20
C GLY A 361 9.92 9.03 16.74
N TYR A 362 9.35 7.84 16.52
CA TYR A 362 9.01 7.28 15.21
C TYR A 362 7.70 7.88 14.66
N GLY A 363 7.56 7.93 13.33
CA GLY A 363 6.35 8.45 12.70
C GLY A 363 6.36 8.43 11.17
N VAL A 364 5.18 8.58 10.58
CA VAL A 364 5.00 8.75 9.14
C VAL A 364 5.80 9.96 8.66
N ASN A 365 6.44 9.85 7.50
CA ASN A 365 7.37 10.83 6.90
C ASN A 365 8.74 10.93 7.58
N LYS A 366 9.05 10.01 8.50
CA LYS A 366 10.37 9.88 9.12
C LYS A 366 10.97 8.48 8.96
N ASP A 367 10.32 7.65 8.15
CA ASP A 367 10.54 6.21 8.01
C ASP A 367 11.01 5.84 6.59
N TYR A 368 11.52 6.81 5.82
CA TYR A 368 12.10 6.62 4.49
C TYR A 368 13.33 5.72 4.49
N ASP A 369 13.95 5.53 5.65
CA ASP A 369 15.13 4.71 5.83
C ASP A 369 14.82 3.33 6.44
N ALA A 370 13.54 2.96 6.56
CA ALA A 370 13.12 1.67 7.10
C ALA A 370 13.37 0.52 6.12
N THR A 371 14.37 -0.34 6.39
CA THR A 371 14.62 -1.52 5.56
C THR A 371 13.56 -2.59 5.81
N THR A 372 13.18 -3.33 4.76
CA THR A 372 12.07 -4.30 4.87
C THR A 372 12.53 -5.75 4.71
N TRP A 373 12.01 -6.63 5.57
CA TRP A 373 12.33 -8.05 5.60
C TRP A 373 11.04 -8.86 5.64
N THR A 374 10.88 -9.84 4.74
CA THR A 374 9.64 -10.60 4.58
C THR A 374 9.86 -12.07 4.96
N SER A 375 8.87 -12.67 5.62
CA SER A 375 8.76 -14.11 5.87
C SER A 375 7.41 -14.59 5.36
N VAL A 376 7.40 -15.77 4.77
CA VAL A 376 6.18 -16.57 4.62
C VAL A 376 5.65 -17.02 5.97
N VAL A 377 4.42 -17.53 5.99
CA VAL A 377 3.84 -18.25 7.13
C VAL A 377 3.77 -19.74 6.79
N SER A 378 4.30 -20.60 7.66
CA SER A 378 4.34 -22.05 7.45
C SER A 378 2.96 -22.70 7.60
N PRO A 379 2.81 -23.98 7.19
CA PRO A 379 1.60 -24.77 7.43
C PRO A 379 1.12 -24.80 8.89
N GLU A 380 2.05 -24.72 9.85
CA GLU A 380 1.84 -24.71 11.31
C GLU A 380 1.63 -23.29 11.86
N ASN A 381 1.48 -22.29 10.99
CA ASN A 381 1.37 -20.87 11.29
C ASN A 381 2.61 -20.25 11.95
N GLU A 382 3.80 -20.77 11.65
CA GLU A 382 5.07 -20.18 12.09
C GLU A 382 5.58 -19.14 11.09
N PHE A 383 6.28 -18.11 11.57
CA PHE A 383 7.06 -17.19 10.75
C PHE A 383 8.50 -17.05 11.27
N ARG A 384 9.44 -16.76 10.37
CA ARG A 384 10.86 -16.55 10.71
C ARG A 384 11.45 -15.41 9.89
N ILE A 385 11.69 -14.27 10.53
CA ILE A 385 12.30 -13.09 9.91
C ILE A 385 13.74 -12.96 10.39
N ARG A 386 14.68 -12.90 9.45
CA ARG A 386 16.06 -12.48 9.68
C ARG A 386 16.22 -11.03 9.22
N ILE A 387 16.44 -10.12 10.16
CA ILE A 387 16.72 -8.71 9.91
C ILE A 387 18.24 -8.53 9.91
N GLY A 388 18.82 -8.21 8.76
CA GLY A 388 20.23 -7.88 8.63
C GLY A 388 20.46 -6.38 8.46
N GLU A 389 21.65 -6.02 7.98
CA GLU A 389 22.03 -4.62 7.67
C GLU A 389 21.78 -3.67 8.85
N LEU A 390 22.05 -4.16 10.07
CA LEU A 390 21.79 -3.42 11.30
C LEU A 390 22.65 -2.15 11.34
N ARG A 391 22.03 -1.06 11.79
CA ARG A 391 22.68 0.25 11.96
C ARG A 391 22.83 0.57 13.44
N GLU A 392 23.77 1.46 13.76
CA GLU A 392 23.96 1.96 15.13
C GLU A 392 22.82 2.90 15.56
N GLY A 393 22.47 2.89 16.84
CA GLY A 393 21.43 3.74 17.45
C GLY A 393 20.13 3.02 17.82
N ASN A 394 19.08 3.80 18.09
CA ASN A 394 17.76 3.29 18.45
C ASN A 394 16.94 2.92 17.20
N HIS A 395 16.18 1.84 17.31
CA HIS A 395 15.36 1.33 16.21
C HIS A 395 13.95 0.92 16.67
N GLU A 396 12.98 1.09 15.77
CA GLU A 396 11.65 0.48 15.82
C GLU A 396 11.54 -0.55 14.71
N ILE A 397 11.14 -1.76 15.07
CA ILE A 397 10.66 -2.76 14.14
C ILE A 397 9.14 -2.74 14.18
N ARG A 398 8.53 -2.35 13.06
CA ARG A 398 7.09 -2.57 12.83
C ARG A 398 6.95 -3.97 12.24
N LEU A 399 6.49 -4.91 13.06
CA LEU A 399 6.17 -6.28 12.66
C LEU A 399 4.72 -6.29 12.15
N VAL A 400 4.56 -6.43 10.85
CA VAL A 400 3.30 -6.29 10.12
C VAL A 400 2.85 -7.67 9.61
N SER A 401 1.64 -8.07 9.97
CA SER A 401 0.96 -9.23 9.38
C SER A 401 0.18 -8.77 8.16
N VAL A 402 0.34 -9.43 7.02
CA VAL A 402 -0.44 -9.16 5.79
C VAL A 402 -1.48 -10.25 5.62
N HIS A 403 -2.75 -9.89 5.77
CA HIS A 403 -3.86 -10.83 5.65
C HIS A 403 -4.27 -11.01 4.19
N ALA A 404 -4.88 -12.15 3.87
CA ALA A 404 -5.31 -12.49 2.52
C ALA A 404 -6.38 -11.54 1.93
N ASP A 405 -7.11 -10.82 2.78
CA ASP A 405 -8.07 -9.78 2.40
C ASP A 405 -7.45 -8.39 2.18
N GLY A 406 -6.13 -8.29 2.31
CA GLY A 406 -5.35 -7.05 2.16
C GLY A 406 -5.18 -6.25 3.45
N SER A 407 -5.94 -6.54 4.50
CA SER A 407 -5.80 -5.85 5.78
C SER A 407 -4.44 -6.16 6.42
N THR A 408 -4.03 -5.30 7.35
CA THR A 408 -2.76 -5.46 8.05
C THR A 408 -2.90 -5.20 9.54
N THR A 409 -2.17 -5.97 10.35
CA THR A 409 -1.99 -5.70 11.79
C THR A 409 -0.53 -5.39 12.08
N THR A 410 -0.26 -4.53 13.05
CA THR A 410 1.10 -4.09 13.35
C THR A 410 1.40 -4.18 14.84
N LYS A 411 2.51 -4.83 15.19
CA LYS A 411 3.15 -4.75 16.50
C LYS A 411 4.46 -3.98 16.39
N ARG A 412 4.79 -3.20 17.42
CA ARG A 412 5.99 -2.36 17.46
C ARG A 412 6.96 -2.88 18.50
N LEU A 413 8.18 -3.19 18.05
CA LEU A 413 9.25 -3.75 18.86
C LEU A 413 10.47 -2.83 18.78
N HIS A 414 11.20 -2.66 19.88
CA HIS A 414 12.28 -1.69 19.93
C HIS A 414 13.59 -2.33 20.40
N TYR A 415 14.68 -1.99 19.71
CA TYR A 415 16.03 -2.35 20.12
C TYR A 415 16.97 -1.16 19.99
N SER A 416 18.15 -1.28 20.57
CA SER A 416 19.26 -0.36 20.30
C SER A 416 20.51 -1.15 19.90
N ARG A 417 21.39 -0.48 19.18
CA ARG A 417 22.70 -1.00 18.82
C ARG A 417 23.77 0.03 19.15
N ASN A 418 24.84 -0.42 19.80
CA ASN A 418 26.01 0.39 20.09
C ASN A 418 27.28 -0.44 19.91
N GLU A 419 28.25 0.08 19.16
CA GLU A 419 29.56 -0.57 18.91
C GLU A 419 29.42 -2.02 18.44
N GLY A 420 28.44 -2.29 17.56
CA GLY A 420 28.18 -3.63 17.05
C GLY A 420 27.37 -4.55 17.99
N ASN A 421 27.15 -4.15 19.24
CA ASN A 421 26.35 -4.90 20.20
C ASN A 421 24.86 -4.53 20.12
N THR A 422 23.98 -5.53 20.03
CA THR A 422 22.53 -5.34 19.88
C THR A 422 21.80 -5.63 21.19
N ASP A 423 21.20 -4.61 21.80
CA ASP A 423 20.40 -4.74 23.03
C ASP A 423 18.92 -4.99 22.71
N LEU A 424 18.48 -6.22 23.00
CA LEU A 424 17.10 -6.68 22.81
C LEU A 424 16.25 -6.64 24.10
N ARG A 425 16.75 -6.11 25.22
CA ARG A 425 16.02 -6.15 26.51
C ARG A 425 14.65 -5.47 26.44
N LYS A 426 14.56 -4.31 25.78
CA LYS A 426 13.29 -3.60 25.58
C LYS A 426 12.33 -4.40 24.70
N MET A 427 12.84 -4.95 23.60
CA MET A 427 12.09 -5.82 22.69
C MET A 427 11.49 -7.02 23.42
N ARG A 428 12.29 -7.73 24.23
CA ARG A 428 11.81 -8.92 24.98
C ARG A 428 10.65 -8.57 25.91
N ARG A 429 10.74 -7.49 26.68
CA ARG A 429 9.61 -7.01 27.51
C ARG A 429 8.37 -6.64 26.69
N GLN A 430 8.55 -6.12 25.48
CA GLN A 430 7.42 -5.79 24.59
C GLN A 430 6.79 -7.07 24.02
N ILE A 431 7.60 -8.07 23.70
CA ILE A 431 7.16 -9.40 23.26
C ILE A 431 6.29 -10.06 24.34
N ASP A 432 6.70 -10.01 25.61
CA ASP A 432 5.94 -10.61 26.73
C ASP A 432 4.52 -10.02 26.86
N ASN A 433 4.33 -8.75 26.46
CA ASN A 433 3.03 -8.09 26.47
C ASN A 433 2.19 -8.36 25.21
N VAL A 434 2.79 -8.93 24.16
CA VAL A 434 2.14 -9.21 22.87
C VAL A 434 1.64 -10.65 22.80
N ILE A 435 2.34 -11.59 23.45
CA ILE A 435 1.94 -13.00 23.48
C ILE A 435 0.57 -13.13 24.13
N ALA A 436 -0.32 -13.87 23.46
CA ALA A 436 -1.66 -14.14 23.97
C ALA A 436 -1.55 -14.88 25.30
N LYS A 437 -2.16 -14.32 26.36
CA LYS A 437 -2.25 -15.02 27.63
C LYS A 437 -3.23 -16.19 27.47
N PRO A 438 -2.96 -17.35 28.10
CA PRO A 438 -3.96 -18.41 28.16
C PRO A 438 -5.24 -17.85 28.77
N PRO A 439 -6.43 -18.35 28.37
CA PRO A 439 -7.66 -17.98 29.05
C PRO A 439 -7.50 -18.23 30.54
N SER A 440 -7.85 -17.23 31.36
CA SER A 440 -7.90 -17.39 32.81
C SER A 440 -8.84 -18.57 33.14
N PRO A 441 -8.46 -19.45 34.07
CA PRO A 441 -9.23 -20.65 34.40
C PRO A 441 -10.65 -20.35 34.88
#